data_AF-A0AAV4BVM9-F1
#
_entry.id   AF-A0AAV4BVM9-F1
#
_cell.length_a   1.000
_cell.length_b   1.000
_cell.length_c   1.000
_cell.angle_alpha   90.00
_cell.angle_beta   90.00
_cell.angle_gamma   90.00
#
_symmetry.space_group_name_H-M   'P 1'
#
loop_
_entity.id
_entity.type
_entity.pdbx_description
1 polymer ?
#
loop_
_entity_poly.entity_id
_entity_poly.type
_entity_poly.pdbx_seq_one_letter_code
_entity_poly.pdbx_strand_id
1 'polypeptide(L)'
;MDQLFNAFNSCSRHSNQKMWHAMSLTSGHIEFVEATRQWLPTLHSKSKKGDKRPCMEDWQIAINSLLMLWEDLQKTQEVKFLRTSGLNQDCVENLSSTIRGHRDNPVRKSFVKVCAR
;
A
#
# COMPACT_ATOMS: atom_id res chain seq x y z
N MET A 1 -13.43 4.55 -2.26
CA MET A 1 -12.26 4.47 -1.36
C MET A 1 -11.94 3.03 -0.99
N ASP A 2 -12.93 2.22 -0.58
CA ASP A 2 -12.69 0.83 -0.14
C ASP A 2 -11.98 -0.06 -1.17
N GLN A 3 -12.37 0.04 -2.45
CA GLN A 3 -11.69 -0.72 -3.52
C GLN A 3 -10.25 -0.27 -3.76
N LEU A 4 -9.94 1.01 -3.54
CA LEU A 4 -8.58 1.54 -3.64
C LEU A 4 -7.72 1.01 -2.49
N PHE A 5 -8.25 1.04 -1.27
CA PHE A 5 -7.58 0.45 -0.12
C PHE A 5 -7.33 -1.06 -0.32
N ASN A 6 -8.35 -1.80 -0.79
CA ASN A 6 -8.21 -3.23 -1.09
C ASN A 6 -7.13 -3.50 -2.13
N ALA A 7 -7.10 -2.72 -3.22
CA ALA A 7 -6.10 -2.85 -4.28
C ALA A 7 -4.66 -2.65 -3.76
N PHE A 8 -4.48 -1.79 -2.75
CA PHE A 8 -3.20 -1.52 -2.09
C PHE A 8 -2.90 -2.44 -0.90
N ASN A 9 -3.84 -3.28 -0.48
CA ASN A 9 -3.69 -4.16 0.67
C ASN A 9 -4.11 -5.61 0.39
N SER A 10 -3.79 -6.10 -0.82
CA SER A 10 -4.10 -7.46 -1.24
C SER A 10 -3.12 -8.47 -0.64
N CYS A 11 -3.66 -9.39 0.18
CA CYS A 11 -2.86 -10.40 0.89
C CYS A 11 -2.92 -11.79 0.24
N SER A 12 -3.98 -12.05 -0.53
CA SER A 12 -4.31 -13.38 -1.05
C SER A 12 -4.29 -13.40 -2.58
N ARG A 13 -4.11 -14.57 -3.17
CA ARG A 13 -4.18 -14.73 -4.64
C ARG A 13 -5.61 -14.72 -5.16
N HIS A 14 -6.55 -15.14 -4.31
CA HIS A 14 -7.96 -15.24 -4.61
C HIS A 14 -8.75 -14.68 -3.43
N SER A 15 -9.73 -13.84 -3.71
CA SER A 15 -10.62 -13.26 -2.69
C SER A 15 -12.01 -13.07 -3.27
N ASN A 16 -13.01 -13.28 -2.45
CA ASN A 16 -14.41 -13.00 -2.80
C ASN A 16 -14.71 -11.49 -2.75
N GLN A 17 -13.82 -10.70 -2.15
CA GLN A 17 -13.94 -9.25 -2.09
C GLN A 17 -13.22 -8.59 -3.27
N LYS A 18 -13.89 -7.61 -3.87
CA LYS A 18 -13.39 -6.91 -5.05
C LYS A 18 -12.09 -6.17 -4.73
N MET A 19 -11.09 -6.32 -5.62
CA MET A 19 -9.73 -5.76 -5.50
C MET A 19 -8.93 -6.26 -4.29
N TRP A 20 -9.43 -7.21 -3.50
CA TRP A 20 -8.71 -7.74 -2.33
C TRP A 20 -7.95 -9.04 -2.65
N HIS A 21 -7.50 -9.16 -3.89
CA HIS A 21 -6.71 -10.27 -4.40
C HIS A 21 -5.51 -9.74 -5.15
N ALA A 22 -4.50 -10.59 -5.34
CA ALA A 22 -3.25 -10.18 -5.97
C ALA A 22 -3.49 -9.55 -7.34
N MET A 23 -2.72 -8.51 -7.63
CA MET A 23 -2.69 -7.85 -8.92
C MET A 23 -2.04 -8.77 -9.95
N SER A 24 -2.65 -8.88 -11.13
CA SER A 24 -2.13 -9.62 -12.28
C SER A 24 -2.63 -8.98 -13.57
N LEU A 25 -2.15 -9.45 -14.72
CA LEU A 25 -2.55 -8.92 -16.03
C LEU A 25 -4.05 -8.97 -16.29
N THR A 26 -4.77 -9.92 -15.69
CA THR A 26 -6.20 -10.14 -15.92
C THR A 26 -7.06 -9.76 -14.71
N SER A 27 -6.47 -9.21 -13.64
CA SER A 27 -7.18 -8.95 -12.38
C SER A 27 -8.01 -7.66 -12.39
N GLY A 28 -8.00 -6.89 -13.47
CA GLY A 28 -8.72 -5.60 -13.56
C GLY A 28 -8.13 -4.49 -12.68
N HIS A 29 -6.98 -4.75 -12.02
CA HIS A 29 -6.38 -3.81 -11.07
C HIS A 29 -5.76 -2.62 -11.79
N ILE A 30 -5.13 -2.84 -12.94
CA ILE A 30 -4.44 -1.78 -13.69
C ILE A 30 -5.46 -0.78 -14.21
N GLU A 31 -6.54 -1.25 -14.80
CA GLU A 31 -7.64 -0.43 -15.30
C GLU A 31 -8.29 0.36 -14.16
N PHE A 32 -8.50 -0.28 -13.01
CA PHE A 32 -9.06 0.37 -11.84
C PHE A 32 -8.12 1.45 -11.25
N VAL A 33 -6.83 1.16 -11.15
CA VAL A 33 -5.83 2.09 -10.62
C VAL A 33 -5.60 3.27 -11.57
N GLU A 34 -5.57 3.04 -12.89
CA GLU A 34 -5.52 4.11 -13.90
C GLU A 34 -6.77 4.98 -13.89
N ALA A 35 -7.97 4.38 -13.80
CA ALA A 35 -9.20 5.14 -13.64
C ALA A 35 -9.17 5.99 -12.36
N THR A 36 -8.64 5.43 -11.27
CA THR A 36 -8.47 6.16 -10.01
C THR A 36 -7.45 7.30 -10.13
N ARG A 37 -6.34 7.08 -10.84
CA ARG A 37 -5.31 8.09 -11.14
C ARG A 37 -5.91 9.30 -11.85
N GLN A 38 -6.81 9.09 -12.79
CA GLN A 38 -7.50 10.15 -13.54
C GLN A 38 -8.57 10.85 -12.70
N TRP A 39 -9.24 10.09 -11.83
CA TRP A 39 -10.29 10.62 -10.95
C TRP A 39 -9.73 11.44 -9.78
N LEU A 40 -8.59 11.04 -9.19
CA LEU A 40 -8.06 11.65 -7.96
C LEU A 40 -7.85 13.17 -8.05
N PRO A 41 -7.32 13.74 -9.16
CA PRO A 41 -7.18 15.19 -9.35
C PRO A 41 -8.52 15.93 -9.41
N THR A 42 -9.60 15.27 -9.84
CA THR A 42 -10.93 15.87 -9.96
C THR A 42 -11.63 16.06 -8.62
N LEU A 43 -11.09 15.47 -7.54
CA LEU A 43 -11.57 15.69 -6.19
C LEU A 43 -11.27 17.13 -5.74
N HIS A 44 -12.16 18.03 -6.12
CA HIS A 44 -12.14 19.41 -5.68
C HIS A 44 -12.47 19.46 -4.20
N SER A 45 -11.48 19.84 -3.40
CA SER A 45 -11.67 20.12 -1.98
C SER A 45 -12.29 21.51 -1.82
N LYS A 46 -13.29 21.65 -0.94
CA LYS A 46 -13.76 22.96 -0.43
C LYS A 46 -12.71 23.69 0.42
N SER A 47 -11.43 23.34 0.31
CA SER A 47 -10.35 23.97 1.09
C SER A 47 -9.99 25.32 0.48
N LYS A 48 -9.48 26.21 1.33
CA LYS A 48 -9.03 27.54 0.90
C LYS A 48 -7.94 27.39 -0.15
N LYS A 49 -7.93 28.31 -1.12
CA LYS A 49 -6.94 28.39 -2.19
C LYS A 49 -5.52 28.39 -1.58
N GLY A 50 -4.73 27.34 -1.85
CA GLY A 50 -3.36 27.19 -1.34
C GLY A 50 -3.17 26.05 -0.32
N ASP A 51 -4.24 25.42 0.16
CA ASP A 51 -4.15 24.33 1.14
C ASP A 51 -3.95 22.99 0.42
N LYS A 52 -2.69 22.63 0.19
CA LYS A 52 -2.30 21.31 -0.32
C LYS A 52 -2.62 20.28 0.74
N ARG A 53 -3.32 19.21 0.38
CA ARG A 53 -3.52 18.06 1.26
C ARG A 53 -2.43 17.03 0.96
N PRO A 54 -1.45 16.83 1.87
CA PRO A 54 -0.37 15.87 1.65
C PRO A 54 -0.90 14.49 1.26
N CYS A 55 -1.99 14.04 1.91
CA CYS A 55 -2.58 12.73 1.61
C CYS A 55 -3.04 12.54 0.16
N MET A 56 -3.50 13.60 -0.53
CA MET A 56 -3.93 13.48 -1.93
C MET A 56 -2.73 13.39 -2.86
N GLU A 57 -1.66 14.15 -2.57
CA GLU A 57 -0.39 14.06 -3.27
C GLU A 57 0.24 12.67 -3.04
N ASP A 58 0.22 12.18 -1.80
CA ASP A 58 0.72 10.85 -1.42
C ASP A 58 -0.03 9.72 -2.14
N TRP A 59 -1.36 9.83 -2.28
CA TRP A 59 -2.15 8.86 -3.06
C TRP A 59 -1.77 8.86 -4.55
N GLN A 60 -1.53 10.03 -5.14
CA GLN A 60 -1.06 10.10 -6.53
C GLN A 60 0.31 9.46 -6.69
N ILE A 61 1.22 9.73 -5.75
CA ILE A 61 2.56 9.11 -5.72
C ILE A 61 2.42 7.59 -5.61
N ALA A 62 1.64 7.08 -4.65
CA ALA A 62 1.43 5.65 -4.44
C ALA A 62 0.86 4.95 -5.68
N ILE A 63 -0.13 5.57 -6.35
CA ILE A 63 -0.71 5.08 -7.61
C ILE A 63 0.33 5.01 -8.72
N ASN A 64 1.07 6.10 -8.95
CA ASN A 64 2.09 6.14 -9.98
C ASN A 64 3.20 5.11 -9.71
N SER A 65 3.67 5.02 -8.46
CA SER A 65 4.69 4.05 -8.05
C SER A 65 4.24 2.61 -8.22
N LEU A 66 2.98 2.28 -7.92
CA LEU A 66 2.45 0.94 -8.11
C LEU A 66 2.39 0.55 -9.59
N LEU A 67 1.97 1.47 -10.46
CA LEU A 67 1.92 1.25 -11.91
C LEU A 67 3.32 1.04 -12.50
N MET A 68 4.27 1.91 -12.15
CA MET A 68 5.66 1.79 -12.60
C MET A 68 6.32 0.50 -12.10
N LEU A 69 6.13 0.16 -10.83
CA LEU A 69 6.62 -1.09 -10.26
C LEU A 69 6.06 -2.30 -11.02
N TRP A 70 4.76 -2.30 -11.30
CA TRP A 70 4.15 -3.40 -12.04
C TRP A 70 4.72 -3.54 -13.46
N GLU A 71 4.85 -2.42 -14.17
CA GLU A 71 5.45 -2.40 -15.51
C GLU A 71 6.87 -2.96 -15.50
N ASP A 72 7.70 -2.54 -14.54
CA ASP A 72 9.07 -3.04 -14.39
C ASP A 72 9.10 -4.54 -14.05
N LEU A 73 8.25 -5.02 -13.14
CA LEU A 73 8.16 -6.43 -12.78
C LEU A 73 7.71 -7.31 -13.96
N GLN A 74 6.81 -6.80 -14.82
CA GLN A 74 6.42 -7.49 -16.05
C GLN A 74 7.58 -7.57 -17.05
N LYS A 75 8.33 -6.47 -17.25
CA LYS A 75 9.42 -6.41 -18.23
C LYS A 75 10.66 -7.20 -17.80
N THR A 76 10.97 -7.24 -16.51
CA THR A 76 12.27 -7.73 -16.02
C THR A 76 12.24 -9.13 -15.43
N GLN A 77 11.12 -9.57 -14.84
CA GLN A 77 11.06 -10.78 -14.01
C GLN A 77 9.87 -11.71 -14.29
N GLU A 78 9.07 -11.44 -15.33
CA GLU A 78 7.89 -12.23 -15.71
C GLU A 78 6.97 -12.58 -14.51
N VAL A 79 6.81 -11.62 -13.59
CA VAL A 79 6.05 -11.84 -12.35
C VAL A 79 4.58 -12.08 -12.67
N LYS A 80 4.07 -13.25 -12.32
CA LYS A 80 2.67 -13.62 -12.62
C LYS A 80 1.64 -12.82 -11.81
N PHE A 81 1.99 -12.42 -10.59
CA PHE A 81 1.10 -11.67 -9.70
C PHE A 81 1.88 -10.90 -8.63
N LEU A 82 1.34 -9.77 -8.18
CA LEU A 82 1.88 -8.95 -7.10
C LEU A 82 0.89 -8.87 -5.93
N ARG A 83 1.36 -9.17 -4.73
CA ARG A 83 0.62 -8.94 -3.48
C ARG A 83 0.99 -7.57 -2.93
N THR A 84 0.02 -6.66 -2.86
CA THR A 84 0.27 -5.28 -2.46
C THR A 84 0.40 -5.11 -0.95
N SER A 85 -0.06 -6.07 -0.14
CA SER A 85 0.17 -6.08 1.31
C SER A 85 1.65 -6.18 1.71
N GLY A 86 2.53 -6.56 0.79
CA GLY A 86 3.98 -6.58 1.02
C GLY A 86 4.66 -5.22 0.79
N LEU A 87 3.93 -4.24 0.26
CA LEU A 87 4.46 -2.91 -0.08
C LEU A 87 4.23 -1.88 1.04
N ASN A 88 3.39 -2.22 2.03
CA ASN A 88 3.09 -1.33 3.14
C ASN A 88 4.05 -1.55 4.33
N GLN A 89 3.96 -0.67 5.33
CA GLN A 89 4.82 -0.72 6.52
C GLN A 89 4.24 -1.59 7.65
N ASP A 90 3.09 -2.25 7.42
CA ASP A 90 2.37 -3.00 8.45
C ASP A 90 3.25 -4.09 9.09
N CYS A 91 4.16 -4.70 8.33
CA CYS A 91 5.08 -5.70 8.86
C CYS A 91 6.01 -5.12 9.94
N VAL A 92 6.49 -3.89 9.76
CA VAL A 92 7.34 -3.17 10.71
C VAL A 92 6.52 -2.68 11.91
N GLU A 93 5.30 -2.23 11.66
CA GLU A 93 4.39 -1.79 12.72
C GLU A 93 3.97 -2.96 13.62
N ASN A 94 3.67 -4.13 13.04
CA ASN A 94 3.34 -5.35 13.78
C ASN A 94 4.53 -5.84 14.62
N LEU A 95 5.75 -5.77 14.08
CA LEU A 95 6.96 -6.05 14.85
C LEU A 95 7.11 -5.08 16.02
N SER A 96 6.90 -3.78 15.77
CA SER A 96 6.99 -2.74 16.80
C SER A 96 5.92 -2.92 17.88
N SER A 97 4.72 -3.38 17.52
CA SER A 97 3.66 -3.74 18.45
C SER A 97 4.06 -4.94 19.31
N THR A 98 4.63 -5.98 18.71
CA THR A 98 5.14 -7.16 19.43
C THR A 98 6.20 -6.78 20.46
N ILE A 99 7.13 -5.89 20.07
CA ILE A 99 8.18 -5.38 20.97
C ILE A 99 7.57 -4.59 22.14
N ARG A 100 6.56 -3.76 21.87
CA ARG A 100 5.84 -3.00 22.91
C ARG A 100 4.99 -3.90 23.80
N GLY A 101 4.44 -5.00 23.28
CA GLY A 101 3.73 -6.01 24.08
C GLY A 101 4.62 -6.66 25.15
N HIS A 102 5.93 -6.71 24.92
CA HIS A 102 6.88 -7.12 25.96
C HIS A 102 7.19 -6.00 26.97
N ARG A 103 7.14 -4.73 26.56
CA ARG A 103 7.31 -3.54 27.40
C ARG A 103 6.83 -2.29 26.66
N ASP A 104 5.81 -1.59 27.17
CA ASP A 104 5.10 -0.51 26.44
C ASP A 104 6.01 0.57 25.81
N ASN A 105 7.10 0.92 26.48
CA ASN A 105 8.10 1.85 25.96
C ASN A 105 9.52 1.38 26.33
N PRO A 106 10.12 0.49 25.52
CA PRO A 106 11.44 -0.04 25.83
C PRO A 106 12.51 1.02 25.57
N VAL A 107 13.38 1.24 26.55
CA VAL A 107 14.62 2.01 26.35
C VAL A 107 15.53 1.25 25.37
N ARG A 108 16.40 1.95 24.64
CA ARG A 108 17.30 1.38 23.60
C ARG A 108 17.93 0.03 23.98
N LYS A 109 18.47 -0.11 25.21
CA LYS A 109 19.09 -1.36 25.70
C LYS A 109 18.10 -2.53 25.80
N SER A 110 16.85 -2.28 26.19
CA SER A 110 15.80 -3.30 26.23
C SER A 110 15.28 -3.67 24.85
N PHE A 111 15.20 -2.71 23.91
CA PHE A 111 14.81 -2.99 22.52
C PHE A 111 15.75 -4.00 21.86
N VAL A 112 17.07 -3.78 21.95
CA VAL A 112 18.09 -4.68 21.37
C VAL A 112 18.01 -6.10 21.95
N LYS A 113 17.71 -6.23 23.25
CA LYS A 113 17.56 -7.54 23.90
C LYS A 113 16.31 -8.31 23.44
N VAL A 114 15.23 -7.61 23.09
CA VAL A 114 14.00 -8.23 22.60
C VAL A 114 14.18 -8.69 21.15
N CYS A 115 14.88 -7.91 20.31
CA CYS A 115 15.11 -8.25 18.91
C CYS A 115 16.21 -9.32 18.67
N ALA A 116 17.04 -9.61 19.67
CA ALA A 116 18.15 -10.58 19.57
C ALA A 116 17.78 -12.00 20.05
N ARG A 117 16.51 -12.24 20.37
CA ARG A 117 15.96 -13.56 20.71
C ARG A 117 15.24 -14.15 19.51
#